data_AF-A0A1I6YAZ6-F1
#
_entry.id   AF-A0A1I6YAZ6-F1
#
_cell.length_a   1.000
_cell.length_b   1.000
_cell.length_c   1.000
_cell.angle_alpha   90.00
_cell.angle_beta   90.00
_cell.angle_gamma   90.00
#
_symmetry.space_group_name_H-M   'P 1'
#
loop_
_entity.id
_entity.type
_entity.pdbx_description
1 polymer ?
#
loop_
_entity_poly.entity_id
_entity_poly.type
_entity_poly.pdbx_seq_one_letter_code
_entity_poly.pdbx_strand_id
1 'polypeptide(L)'
;MYKAQEFRLGRIFQIKCDPGDDYFTQINAFVREKNIRAGSVFLLGALSETKIVSGFNSMEGHDLRHHHFVDWRELVGYGNISWPEKPPAILGDVVWDEPQPFVHIHLGLSGGPGATEETLIGHLCDGTIKGGLTTQIYELLID
;
A
#
# COMPACT_ATOMS: atom_id res chain seq x y z
N MET A 1 -12.21 22.16 -15.17
CA MET A 1 -12.86 22.47 -13.88
C MET A 1 -12.38 21.43 -12.88
N TYR A 2 -11.71 21.83 -11.80
CA TYR A 2 -11.21 20.88 -10.79
C TYR A 2 -12.25 20.71 -9.68
N LYS A 3 -12.26 19.54 -9.05
CA LYS A 3 -12.95 19.30 -7.77
C LYS A 3 -11.86 19.21 -6.70
N ALA A 4 -11.99 19.99 -5.65
CA ALA A 4 -11.10 19.95 -4.50
C ALA A 4 -11.93 19.64 -3.25
N GLN A 5 -11.34 18.89 -2.33
CA GLN A 5 -11.88 18.67 -1.00
C GLN A 5 -10.82 19.13 0.00
N GLU A 6 -11.22 19.98 0.92
CA GLU A 6 -10.35 20.43 2.00
C GLU A 6 -10.30 19.38 3.10
N PHE A 7 -9.12 19.18 3.67
CA PHE A 7 -8.91 18.31 4.81
C PHE A 7 -8.03 19.03 5.83
N ARG A 8 -8.28 18.75 7.10
CA ARG A 8 -7.36 19.10 8.18
C ARG A 8 -6.48 17.91 8.53
N LEU A 9 -5.21 18.18 8.82
CA LEU A 9 -4.30 17.17 9.35
C LEU A 9 -4.76 16.74 10.75
N GLY A 10 -5.01 15.43 10.89
CA GLY A 10 -5.35 14.76 12.14
C GLY A 10 -4.11 14.22 12.85
N ARG A 11 -4.21 12.99 13.36
CA ARG A 11 -3.11 12.31 14.05
C ARG A 11 -2.03 11.87 13.04
N ILE A 12 -0.77 11.90 13.48
CA ILE A 12 0.35 11.28 12.76
C ILE A 12 0.80 10.06 13.55
N PHE A 13 0.93 8.94 12.85
CA PHE A 13 1.41 7.69 13.42
C PHE A 13 2.70 7.26 12.75
N GLN A 14 3.63 6.71 13.53
CA GLN A 14 4.75 5.94 13.03
C GLN A 14 4.59 4.50 13.51
N ILE A 15 4.52 3.58 12.56
CA ILE A 15 4.23 2.17 12.78
C ILE A 15 5.48 1.38 12.41
N LYS A 16 5.83 0.45 13.31
CA LYS A 16 6.86 -0.56 13.09
C LYS A 16 6.19 -1.92 13.29
N CYS A 17 6.36 -2.80 12.33
CA CYS A 17 5.90 -4.18 12.41
C CYS A 17 7.10 -5.11 12.49
N ASP A 18 6.86 -6.35 12.91
CA ASP A 18 7.94 -7.31 13.12
C ASP A 18 8.33 -7.99 11.80
N PRO A 19 9.59 -8.44 11.67
CA PRO A 19 10.00 -9.27 10.54
C PRO A 19 9.12 -10.53 10.41
N GLY A 20 8.71 -10.87 9.20
CA GLY A 20 7.85 -12.01 8.90
C GLY A 20 6.35 -11.71 8.91
N ASP A 21 5.93 -10.54 9.40
CA ASP A 21 4.53 -10.13 9.34
C ASP A 21 4.07 -9.85 7.90
N ASP A 22 2.79 -10.13 7.64
CA ASP A 22 2.09 -9.65 6.46
C ASP A 22 1.77 -8.15 6.60
N TYR A 23 2.29 -7.35 5.68
CA TYR A 23 2.19 -5.89 5.77
C TYR A 23 0.74 -5.39 5.77
N PHE A 24 -0.08 -5.87 4.84
CA PHE A 24 -1.45 -5.37 4.72
C PHE A 24 -2.33 -5.81 5.88
N THR A 25 -2.14 -7.01 6.42
CA THR A 25 -2.81 -7.46 7.64
C THR A 25 -2.56 -6.50 8.79
N GLN A 26 -1.29 -6.15 9.05
CA GLN A 26 -0.92 -5.26 10.14
C GLN A 26 -1.49 -3.84 9.95
N ILE A 27 -1.31 -3.26 8.76
CA ILE A 27 -1.74 -1.88 8.51
C ILE A 27 -3.27 -1.76 8.46
N ASN A 28 -3.97 -2.71 7.85
CA ASN A 28 -5.44 -2.66 7.83
C ASN A 28 -6.02 -2.85 9.24
N ALA A 29 -5.44 -3.72 10.07
CA ALA A 29 -5.83 -3.86 11.46
C ALA A 29 -5.66 -2.54 12.23
N PHE A 30 -4.51 -1.88 12.08
CA PHE A 30 -4.23 -0.60 12.71
C PHE A 30 -5.21 0.51 12.26
N VAL A 31 -5.42 0.65 10.94
CA VAL A 31 -6.33 1.65 10.37
C VAL A 31 -7.76 1.44 10.88
N ARG A 32 -8.20 0.18 10.98
CA ARG A 32 -9.51 -0.18 11.54
C ARG A 32 -9.59 0.16 13.02
N GLU A 33 -8.62 -0.27 13.83
CA GLU A 33 -8.57 -0.02 15.28
C GLU A 33 -8.61 1.48 15.59
N LYS A 34 -7.83 2.28 14.86
CA LYS A 34 -7.77 3.73 15.06
C LYS A 34 -8.89 4.49 14.36
N ASN A 35 -9.75 3.79 13.61
CA ASN A 35 -10.87 4.36 12.86
C ASN A 35 -10.45 5.51 11.92
N ILE A 36 -9.33 5.33 11.20
CA ILE A 36 -8.77 6.35 10.29
C ILE A 36 -9.56 6.30 8.97
N ARG A 37 -10.40 7.32 8.73
CA ARG A 37 -11.35 7.34 7.59
C ARG A 37 -10.75 7.84 6.28
N ALA A 38 -9.75 8.71 6.38
CA ALA A 38 -8.94 9.15 5.26
C ALA A 38 -7.52 9.41 5.76
N GLY A 39 -6.53 9.25 4.90
CA GLY A 39 -5.15 9.47 5.29
C GLY A 39 -4.16 9.27 4.14
N SER A 40 -2.97 9.85 4.31
CA SER A 40 -1.80 9.55 3.48
C SER A 40 -0.91 8.54 4.20
N VAL A 41 -0.35 7.60 3.45
CA VAL A 41 0.55 6.56 3.94
C VAL A 41 1.91 6.74 3.29
N PHE A 42 2.96 6.83 4.08
CA PHE A 42 4.34 6.87 3.60
C PHE A 42 5.05 5.60 4.07
N LEU A 43 5.81 4.99 3.19
CA LEU A 43 6.46 3.72 3.44
C LEU A 43 7.93 3.78 3.05
N LEU A 44 8.82 3.31 3.92
CA LEU A 44 10.26 3.24 3.67
C LEU A 44 10.86 2.02 4.37
N GLY A 45 11.70 1.27 3.67
CA GLY A 45 12.44 0.13 4.22
C GLY A 45 12.40 -1.08 3.30
N ALA A 46 12.30 -2.28 3.86
CA ALA A 46 12.47 -3.51 3.09
C ALA A 46 11.38 -4.57 3.30
N LEU A 47 11.09 -5.30 2.23
CA LEU A 47 10.26 -6.50 2.20
C LEU A 47 11.11 -7.72 1.81
N SER A 48 10.76 -8.88 2.35
CA SER A 48 11.42 -10.17 2.05
C SER A 48 10.67 -10.98 1.01
N GLU A 49 9.41 -10.62 0.77
CA GLU A 49 8.60 -11.09 -0.34
C GLU A 49 7.71 -9.92 -0.77
N THR A 50 7.60 -9.67 -2.07
CA THR A 50 6.82 -8.52 -2.61
C THR A 50 6.01 -8.95 -3.82
N LYS A 51 4.72 -8.58 -3.85
CA LYS A 51 3.89 -8.68 -5.05
C LYS A 51 3.50 -7.28 -5.50
N ILE A 52 3.79 -6.96 -6.76
CA ILE A 52 3.58 -5.63 -7.33
C ILE A 52 2.97 -5.74 -8.72
N VAL A 53 2.10 -4.79 -9.06
CA VAL A 53 1.60 -4.59 -10.42
C VAL A 53 2.24 -3.34 -11.01
N SER A 54 2.99 -3.48 -12.11
CA SER A 54 3.71 -2.35 -12.72
C SER A 54 2.90 -1.58 -13.78
N GLY A 55 1.66 -1.99 -14.05
CA GLY A 55 0.77 -1.36 -15.02
C GLY A 55 -0.02 -2.36 -15.85
N PHE A 56 -0.61 -1.88 -16.95
CA PHE A 56 -1.34 -2.70 -17.91
C PHE A 56 -0.42 -3.09 -19.07
N ASN A 57 -0.53 -4.32 -19.58
CA ASN A 57 0.18 -4.75 -20.79
C ASN A 57 -0.48 -4.18 -22.06
N SER A 58 -1.78 -3.86 -22.02
CA SER A 58 -2.54 -3.33 -23.15
C SER A 58 -3.58 -2.27 -22.72
N MET A 59 -4.14 -1.56 -23.70
CA MET A 59 -5.23 -0.60 -23.50
C MET A 59 -6.62 -1.25 -23.40
N GLU A 60 -6.72 -2.58 -23.56
CA GLU A 60 -7.99 -3.31 -23.53
C GLU A 60 -8.57 -3.44 -22.10
N GLY A 61 -7.80 -3.03 -21.08
CA GLY A 61 -8.19 -3.09 -19.67
C GLY A 61 -8.04 -4.50 -19.10
N HIS A 62 -7.90 -4.60 -17.78
CA HIS A 62 -7.78 -5.86 -17.01
C HIS A 62 -6.56 -6.77 -17.31
N ASP A 63 -5.73 -6.46 -18.31
CA ASP A 63 -4.46 -7.16 -18.56
C ASP A 63 -3.31 -6.51 -17.77
N LEU A 64 -3.12 -6.94 -16.51
CA LEU A 64 -2.14 -6.38 -15.59
C LEU A 64 -0.78 -7.10 -15.65
N ARG A 65 0.31 -6.34 -15.55
CA ARG A 65 1.66 -6.88 -15.41
C ARG A 65 1.98 -7.12 -13.94
N HIS A 66 1.81 -8.37 -13.51
CA HIS A 66 2.15 -8.83 -12.17
C HIS A 66 3.63 -9.22 -12.06
N HIS A 67 4.22 -8.93 -10.90
CA HIS A 67 5.53 -9.42 -10.50
C HIS A 67 5.45 -9.98 -9.09
N HIS A 68 6.18 -11.06 -8.84
CA HIS A 68 6.31 -11.69 -7.54
C HIS A 68 7.79 -11.94 -7.27
N PHE A 69 8.29 -11.32 -6.22
CA PHE A 69 9.67 -11.41 -5.79
C PHE A 69 9.74 -12.12 -4.45
N VAL A 70 10.55 -13.18 -4.36
CA VAL A 70 10.83 -13.93 -3.13
C VAL A 70 12.31 -13.72 -2.76
N ASP A 71 12.67 -12.46 -2.63
CA ASP A 71 14.00 -11.96 -2.27
C ASP A 71 13.88 -10.59 -1.59
N TRP A 72 15.01 -10.06 -1.11
CA TRP A 72 15.02 -8.79 -0.40
C TRP A 72 14.92 -7.62 -1.36
N ARG A 73 13.96 -6.73 -1.10
CA ARG A 73 13.73 -5.53 -1.88
C ARG A 73 13.57 -4.33 -0.96
N GLU A 74 14.35 -3.30 -1.20
CA GLU A 74 14.21 -2.00 -0.55
C GLU A 74 13.18 -1.16 -1.33
N LEU A 75 12.43 -0.31 -0.64
CA LEU A 75 11.37 0.47 -1.26
C LEU A 75 11.17 1.83 -0.61
N VAL A 76 10.62 2.74 -1.41
CA VAL A 76 9.97 3.97 -0.98
C VAL A 76 8.57 4.02 -1.60
N GLY A 77 7.55 4.25 -0.77
CA GLY A 77 6.16 4.18 -1.17
C GLY A 77 5.31 5.33 -0.64
N TYR A 78 4.26 5.64 -1.40
CA TYR A 78 3.20 6.56 -1.02
C TYR A 78 1.85 5.89 -1.28
N GLY A 79 0.90 6.10 -0.39
CA GLY A 79 -0.44 5.61 -0.52
C GLY A 79 -1.49 6.48 0.13
N ASN A 80 -2.74 6.05 0.01
CA ASN A 80 -3.89 6.66 0.67
C ASN A 80 -4.74 5.62 1.39
N ILE A 81 -5.56 6.09 2.31
CA ILE A 81 -6.59 5.33 3.01
C ILE A 81 -7.94 5.84 2.54
N SER A 82 -8.83 4.91 2.20
CA SER A 82 -10.22 5.17 1.88
C SER A 82 -11.12 4.08 2.49
N TRP A 83 -12.43 4.33 2.53
CA TRP A 83 -13.43 3.37 3.02
C TRP A 83 -14.54 3.22 1.97
N PRO A 84 -14.29 2.49 0.89
CA PRO A 84 -15.26 2.37 -0.18
C PRO A 84 -16.46 1.52 0.27
N GLU A 85 -17.65 1.89 -0.21
CA GLU A 85 -18.89 1.13 0.04
C GLU A 85 -18.88 -0.24 -0.64
N LYS A 86 -18.10 -0.37 -1.73
CA LYS A 86 -17.97 -1.59 -2.54
C LYS A 86 -16.49 -1.99 -2.61
N PRO A 87 -16.18 -3.29 -2.75
CA PRO A 87 -14.81 -3.73 -2.88
C PRO A 87 -14.16 -3.09 -4.12
N PRO A 88 -12.92 -2.57 -3.99
CA PRO A 88 -12.13 -2.19 -5.16
C PRO A 88 -11.99 -3.36 -6.13
N ALA A 89 -12.13 -3.09 -7.44
CA ALA A 89 -12.10 -4.13 -8.48
C ALA A 89 -10.81 -4.97 -8.47
N ILE A 90 -9.69 -4.41 -7.98
CA ILE A 90 -8.40 -5.10 -7.87
C ILE A 90 -8.39 -6.24 -6.84
N LEU A 91 -9.32 -6.22 -5.87
CA LEU A 91 -9.41 -7.27 -4.86
C LEU A 91 -10.07 -8.55 -5.41
N GLY A 92 -10.74 -8.49 -6.56
CA GLY A 92 -11.48 -9.62 -7.13
C GLY A 92 -12.66 -10.04 -6.26
N ASP A 93 -12.90 -11.35 -6.17
CA ASP A 93 -13.99 -11.93 -5.39
C ASP A 93 -13.64 -11.96 -3.90
N VAL A 94 -14.03 -10.93 -3.17
CA VAL A 94 -13.89 -10.81 -1.71
C VAL A 94 -15.23 -10.65 -1.02
N VAL A 95 -15.33 -11.13 0.21
CA VAL A 95 -16.47 -10.87 1.09
C VAL A 95 -16.39 -9.43 1.58
N TRP A 96 -17.40 -8.62 1.25
CA TRP A 96 -17.45 -7.18 1.54
C TRP A 96 -18.83 -6.78 2.03
N ASP A 97 -19.17 -7.22 3.24
CA ASP A 97 -20.52 -7.05 3.80
C ASP A 97 -20.74 -5.67 4.45
N GLU A 98 -19.65 -4.95 4.74
CA GLU A 98 -19.66 -3.60 5.30
C GLU A 98 -18.46 -2.79 4.76
N PRO A 99 -18.50 -1.43 4.80
CA PRO A 99 -17.36 -0.62 4.41
C PRO A 99 -16.12 -0.94 5.25
N GLN A 100 -15.03 -1.31 4.59
CA GLN A 100 -13.75 -1.65 5.22
C GLN A 100 -12.67 -0.64 4.80
N PRO A 101 -11.62 -0.44 5.62
CA PRO A 101 -10.49 0.36 5.19
C PRO A 101 -9.80 -0.29 3.99
N PHE A 102 -9.45 0.53 3.01
CA PHE A 102 -8.64 0.16 1.86
C PHE A 102 -7.41 1.05 1.81
N VAL A 103 -6.25 0.43 1.99
CA VAL A 103 -4.93 1.06 1.90
C VAL A 103 -4.39 0.84 0.49
N HIS A 104 -4.24 1.91 -0.27
CA HIS A 104 -3.78 1.85 -1.66
C HIS A 104 -2.40 2.48 -1.79
N ILE A 105 -1.36 1.68 -2.05
CA ILE A 105 0.03 2.12 -2.11
C ILE A 105 0.63 1.91 -3.51
N HIS A 106 1.36 2.92 -3.97
CA HIS A 106 2.33 2.80 -5.06
C HIS A 106 3.74 3.03 -4.52
N LEU A 107 4.72 2.38 -5.12
CA LEU A 107 6.11 2.45 -4.67
C LEU A 107 7.11 2.39 -5.83
N GLY A 108 8.33 2.84 -5.54
CA GLY A 108 9.54 2.41 -6.22
C GLY A 108 10.22 1.31 -5.40
N LEU A 109 10.57 0.22 -6.07
CA LEU A 109 11.19 -0.98 -5.54
C LEU A 109 12.60 -1.10 -6.14
N SER A 110 13.59 -1.43 -5.32
CA SER A 110 14.94 -1.72 -5.80
C SER A 110 15.01 -3.02 -6.59
N GLY A 111 16.11 -3.20 -7.31
CA GLY A 111 16.57 -4.52 -7.73
C GLY A 111 16.82 -5.46 -6.55
N GLY A 112 17.04 -6.73 -6.86
CA GLY A 112 17.35 -7.76 -5.88
C GLY A 112 18.82 -7.71 -5.49
N PRO A 113 19.26 -8.61 -4.60
CA PRO A 113 20.67 -8.73 -4.26
C PRO A 113 21.55 -8.88 -5.52
N GLY A 114 22.48 -7.94 -5.72
CA GLY A 114 23.38 -7.90 -6.88
C GLY A 114 22.87 -7.14 -8.11
N ALA A 115 21.62 -6.66 -8.09
CA ALA A 115 21.00 -5.88 -9.16
C ALA A 115 20.82 -4.40 -8.76
N THR A 116 21.89 -3.74 -8.32
CA THR A 116 21.82 -2.43 -7.62
C THR A 116 21.31 -1.27 -8.48
N GLU A 117 21.37 -1.40 -9.80
CA GLU A 117 20.94 -0.36 -10.75
C GLU A 117 19.50 -0.56 -11.24
N GLU A 118 18.86 -1.67 -10.89
CA GLU A 118 17.50 -1.96 -11.30
C GLU A 118 16.49 -1.27 -10.37
N THR A 119 15.40 -0.77 -10.96
CA THR A 119 14.25 -0.28 -10.21
C THR A 119 12.96 -0.68 -10.92
N LEU A 120 11.92 -0.93 -10.12
CA LEU A 120 10.57 -1.20 -10.62
C LEU A 120 9.59 -0.30 -9.87
N ILE A 121 8.68 0.34 -10.60
CA ILE A 121 7.62 1.17 -10.02
C ILE A 121 6.28 0.47 -10.25
N GLY A 122 5.38 0.56 -9.27
CA GLY A 122 4.06 -0.04 -9.39
C GLY A 122 3.21 0.07 -8.14
N HIS A 123 2.07 -0.62 -8.20
CA HIS A 123 1.09 -0.78 -7.13
C HIS A 123 1.45 -1.95 -6.22
N LEU A 124 1.55 -1.73 -4.91
CA LEU A 124 1.81 -2.80 -3.93
C LEU A 124 0.57 -3.65 -3.75
N CYS A 125 0.63 -4.92 -4.14
CA CYS A 125 -0.47 -5.87 -3.92
C CYS A 125 -0.32 -6.61 -2.60
N ASP A 126 0.91 -6.96 -2.23
CA ASP A 126 1.21 -7.80 -1.08
C ASP A 126 2.68 -7.64 -0.66
N GLY A 127 2.99 -7.96 0.60
CA GLY A 127 4.36 -7.87 1.10
C GLY A 127 4.59 -8.49 2.46
N THR A 128 5.64 -9.31 2.56
CA THR A 128 6.16 -9.82 3.84
C THR A 128 7.31 -8.95 4.33
N ILE A 129 7.28 -8.55 5.59
CA ILE A 129 8.21 -7.59 6.16
C ILE A 129 9.57 -8.25 6.42
N LYS A 130 10.65 -7.66 5.89
CA LYS A 130 12.03 -8.13 6.17
C LYS A 130 12.58 -7.65 7.50
N GLY A 131 12.06 -6.51 7.99
CA GLY A 131 12.54 -5.80 9.17
C GLY A 131 13.08 -4.40 8.82
N GLY A 132 12.90 -3.44 9.72
CA GLY A 132 13.29 -2.04 9.48
C GLY A 132 12.32 -1.25 8.58
N LEU A 133 11.22 -1.87 8.14
CA LEU A 133 10.14 -1.18 7.44
C LEU A 133 9.44 -0.20 8.38
N THR A 134 9.37 1.07 7.98
CA THR A 134 8.69 2.13 8.70
C THR A 134 7.52 2.63 7.87
N THR A 135 6.34 2.61 8.48
CA THR A 135 5.13 3.20 7.90
C THR A 135 4.76 4.44 8.69
N GLN A 136 4.50 5.54 8.00
CA GLN A 136 3.88 6.71 8.60
C GLN A 136 2.48 6.91 8.03
N ILE A 137 1.51 7.16 8.90
CA ILE A 137 0.13 7.49 8.51
C ILE A 137 -0.17 8.90 8.98
N TYR A 138 -0.59 9.74 8.03
CA TYR A 138 -1.03 11.10 8.26
C TYR A 138 -2.55 11.09 8.08
N GLU A 139 -3.29 11.06 9.18
CA GLU A 139 -4.75 11.07 9.15
C GLU A 139 -5.27 12.39 8.57
N LEU A 140 -6.29 12.30 7.73
CA LEU A 140 -6.96 13.44 7.13
C LEU A 140 -8.41 13.48 7.62
N LEU A 141 -8.80 14.60 8.19
CA LEU A 141 -10.14 14.82 8.74
C LEU A 141 -10.94 15.71 7.79
N ILE A 142 -12.18 15.32 7.54
CA ILE A 142 -13.17 16.15 6.83
C ILE A 142 -13.86 17.00 7.90
N ASP A 143 -14.03 18.29 7.61
CA ASP A 143 -14.79 19.23 8.45
C ASP A 143 -16.31 19.04 8.28
#